data_AF-A0A2V9KD09-F1
#
_entry.id   AF-A0A2V9KD09-F1
#
_cell.length_a   1.000
_cell.length_b   1.000
_cell.length_c   1.000
_cell.angle_alpha   90.00
_cell.angle_beta   90.00
_cell.angle_gamma   90.00
#
_symmetry.space_group_name_H-M   'P 1'
#
loop_
_entity.id
_entity.type
_entity.pdbx_description
1 polymer ?
#
loop_
_entity_poly.entity_id
_entity_poly.type
_entity_poly.pdbx_seq_one_letter_code
_entity_poly.pdbx_strand_id
1 'polypeptide(L)'
;MYHKKLGLIISGANSKRQPELATFSENIDGQVYHLPLSSRLQMSDERDRLSLAYNTFFADLFMPMPSDRELTFHWEIVGKGTPPKEARLTVQLCLKSGEELETGGGKKVIVGAEKIEMGPHELGGWIRHHGWTLKVDPSATLVWPVYPYNPYAAAPEKDLKYAVGALSVPLRLKPERGHYIRPHEQTVEFTLRAD
;
A
#
# COMPACT_ATOMS: atom_id res chain seq x y z
N MET A 1 3.43 6.60 8.54
CA MET A 1 3.02 6.21 9.90
C MET A 1 4.25 5.97 10.77
N TYR A 2 4.30 6.68 11.89
CA TYR A 2 5.38 6.61 12.87
C TYR A 2 4.82 6.11 14.19
N HIS A 3 5.53 5.17 14.82
CA HIS A 3 5.27 4.74 16.19
C HIS A 3 6.43 5.19 17.10
N LYS A 4 6.11 5.72 18.27
CA LYS A 4 7.11 6.34 19.17
C LYS A 4 8.27 5.43 19.54
N LYS A 5 8.03 4.13 19.67
CA LYS A 5 9.07 3.13 20.02
C LYS A 5 9.67 2.41 18.82
N LEU A 6 8.88 2.18 17.78
CA LEU A 6 9.26 1.33 16.63
C LEU A 6 9.74 2.16 15.42
N GLY A 7 9.66 3.49 15.53
CA GLY A 7 10.06 4.40 14.47
C GLY A 7 9.06 4.46 13.31
N LEU A 8 9.56 4.83 12.13
CA LEU A 8 8.77 4.87 10.90
C LEU A 8 8.53 3.44 10.40
N ILE A 9 7.25 3.06 10.26
CA ILE A 9 6.82 1.71 9.81
C ILE A 9 6.33 1.77 8.37
N ILE A 10 5.47 2.75 8.04
CA ILE A 10 4.96 2.98 6.68
C ILE A 10 5.39 4.36 6.21
N SER A 11 6.00 4.45 5.03
CA SER A 11 6.34 5.72 4.40
C SER A 11 5.33 6.11 3.32
N GLY A 12 5.22 7.40 3.05
CA GLY A 12 4.51 7.95 1.88
C GLY A 12 5.47 8.68 0.93
N ALA A 13 6.79 8.50 1.11
CA ALA A 13 7.79 9.15 0.28
C ALA A 13 7.70 8.60 -1.15
N ASN A 14 7.11 9.37 -2.05
CA ASN A 14 7.00 8.99 -3.45
C ASN A 14 7.63 10.06 -4.34
N SER A 15 8.20 9.61 -5.45
CA SER A 15 8.69 10.48 -6.51
C SER A 15 7.80 10.33 -7.75
N LYS A 16 7.60 11.42 -8.49
CA LYS A 16 6.92 11.38 -9.82
C LYS A 16 7.60 10.43 -10.81
N ARG A 17 8.84 10.01 -10.52
CA ARG A 17 9.63 9.09 -11.35
C ARG A 17 9.54 7.63 -10.91
N GLN A 18 8.71 7.30 -9.92
CA GLN A 18 8.58 5.94 -9.37
C GLN A 18 7.12 5.51 -9.18
N PRO A 19 6.41 5.20 -10.28
CA PRO A 19 5.03 4.75 -10.23
C PRO A 19 4.84 3.44 -9.44
N GLU A 20 5.89 2.65 -9.22
CA GLU A 20 5.90 1.43 -8.40
C GLU A 20 5.77 1.67 -6.89
N LEU A 21 6.09 2.87 -6.41
CA LEU A 21 5.95 3.26 -5.01
C LEU A 21 4.76 4.20 -4.77
N ALA A 22 4.01 4.53 -5.81
CA ALA A 22 2.80 5.34 -5.71
C ALA A 22 1.69 4.59 -4.98
N THR A 23 0.94 5.30 -4.13
CA THR A 23 -0.17 4.71 -3.37
C THR A 23 -1.18 4.04 -4.28
N PHE A 24 -1.50 4.65 -5.42
CA PHE A 24 -2.24 3.97 -6.47
C PHE A 24 -1.55 4.15 -7.81
N SER A 25 -1.74 3.18 -8.70
CA SER A 25 -1.43 3.33 -10.12
C SER A 25 -2.44 2.57 -10.97
N GLU A 26 -2.77 3.10 -12.14
CA GLU A 26 -3.59 2.47 -13.17
C GLU A 26 -2.88 2.52 -14.53
N ASN A 27 -3.00 1.44 -15.31
CA ASN A 27 -2.48 1.34 -16.67
C ASN A 27 -3.66 1.45 -17.66
N ILE A 28 -3.66 2.51 -18.45
CA ILE A 28 -4.67 2.79 -19.47
C ILE A 28 -3.95 2.94 -20.80
N ASP A 29 -4.23 2.03 -21.72
CA ASP A 29 -3.64 2.00 -23.07
C ASP A 29 -2.10 2.07 -23.08
N GLY A 30 -1.45 1.41 -22.11
CA GLY A 30 0.00 1.36 -21.97
C GLY A 30 0.61 2.54 -21.20
N GLN A 31 -0.18 3.54 -20.84
CA GLN A 31 0.24 4.67 -20.02
C GLN A 31 -0.07 4.42 -18.54
N VAL A 32 0.94 4.57 -17.68
CA VAL A 32 0.78 4.46 -16.22
C VAL A 32 0.44 5.82 -15.61
N TYR A 33 -0.75 5.91 -15.02
CA TYR A 33 -1.20 7.04 -14.22
C TYR A 33 -1.08 6.69 -12.74
N HIS A 34 -0.48 7.57 -11.94
CA HIS A 34 -0.18 7.32 -10.53
C HIS A 34 -0.35 8.56 -9.65
N LEU A 35 -0.91 9.63 -10.23
CA LEU A 35 -1.32 10.83 -9.54
C LEU A 35 -2.85 10.92 -9.63
N PRO A 36 -3.53 11.25 -8.53
CA PRO A 36 -4.96 11.48 -8.57
C PRO A 36 -5.27 12.72 -9.41
N LEU A 37 -6.38 12.69 -10.15
CA LEU A 37 -6.96 13.83 -10.86
C LEU A 37 -7.41 14.92 -9.88
N SER A 38 -7.90 14.50 -8.72
CA SER A 38 -8.25 15.39 -7.61
C SER A 38 -8.18 14.66 -6.27
N SER A 39 -7.94 15.43 -5.21
CA SER A 39 -7.90 14.93 -3.84
C SER A 39 -8.66 15.87 -2.92
N ARG A 40 -9.36 15.31 -1.93
CA ARG A 40 -10.04 16.08 -0.89
C ARG A 40 -9.78 15.44 0.47
N LEU A 41 -9.17 16.20 1.37
CA LEU A 41 -9.11 15.85 2.79
C LEU A 41 -10.32 16.47 3.49
N GLN A 42 -11.08 15.65 4.20
CA GLN A 42 -12.16 16.07 5.07
C GLN A 42 -11.81 15.65 6.48
N MET A 43 -11.69 16.62 7.39
CA MET A 43 -11.47 16.37 8.81
C MET A 43 -12.77 16.64 9.57
N SER A 44 -13.12 15.78 10.51
CA SER A 44 -14.30 15.96 11.36
C SER A 44 -14.14 15.26 12.70
N ASP A 45 -14.95 15.66 13.68
CA ASP A 45 -14.96 15.04 15.00
C ASP A 45 -15.42 13.56 14.97
N GLU A 46 -16.16 13.15 13.95
CA GLU A 46 -16.63 11.77 13.79
C GLU A 46 -15.61 10.88 13.08
N ARG A 47 -15.07 11.35 11.95
CA ARG A 47 -14.07 10.61 11.17
C ARG A 47 -13.34 11.51 10.16
N ASP A 48 -12.03 11.32 10.05
CA ASP A 48 -11.22 11.87 8.96
C ASP A 48 -11.31 10.99 7.71
N ARG A 49 -11.36 11.63 6.53
CA ARG A 49 -11.41 10.96 5.23
C ARG A 49 -10.53 11.66 4.22
N LEU A 50 -9.73 10.87 3.49
CA LEU A 50 -9.05 11.32 2.28
C LEU A 50 -9.72 10.68 1.06
N SER A 51 -10.35 11.50 0.23
CA SER A 51 -10.96 11.10 -1.05
C SER A 51 -10.02 11.39 -2.21
N LEU A 52 -9.84 10.42 -3.10
CA LEU A 52 -8.99 10.49 -4.28
C LEU A 52 -9.79 10.10 -5.52
N ALA A 53 -9.70 10.89 -6.58
CA ALA A 53 -10.27 10.57 -7.87
C ALA A 53 -9.17 10.18 -8.87
N TYR A 54 -9.29 9.01 -9.47
CA TYR A 54 -8.46 8.52 -10.57
C TYR A 54 -9.29 8.47 -11.86
N ASN A 55 -8.68 8.06 -12.97
CA ASN A 55 -9.38 8.04 -14.26
C ASN A 55 -10.50 6.99 -14.26
N THR A 56 -10.22 5.81 -13.69
CA THR A 56 -11.13 4.65 -13.72
C THR A 56 -11.71 4.27 -12.37
N PHE A 57 -11.40 4.97 -11.28
CA PHE A 57 -11.97 4.73 -9.96
C PHE A 57 -11.89 5.94 -9.03
N PHE A 58 -12.65 5.87 -7.94
CA PHE A 58 -12.52 6.71 -6.75
C PHE A 58 -12.00 5.85 -5.61
N ALA A 59 -11.21 6.43 -4.71
CA ALA A 59 -10.74 5.78 -3.51
C ALA A 59 -10.92 6.70 -2.31
N ASP A 60 -11.64 6.22 -1.29
CA ASP A 60 -11.74 6.87 0.00
C ASP A 60 -10.88 6.10 1.01
N LEU A 61 -9.93 6.80 1.65
CA LEU A 61 -9.23 6.31 2.83
C LEU A 61 -9.95 6.79 4.08
N PHE A 62 -10.27 5.83 4.93
CA PHE A 62 -10.73 6.05 6.29
C PHE A 62 -9.67 5.55 7.26
N MET A 63 -9.46 6.34 8.30
CA MET A 63 -8.67 5.93 9.46
C MET A 63 -9.62 5.89 10.66
N PRO A 64 -10.15 4.71 11.02
CA PRO A 64 -10.82 4.54 12.31
C PRO A 64 -9.93 5.04 13.44
N MET A 65 -10.54 5.53 14.52
CA MET A 65 -9.79 6.04 15.66
C MET A 65 -8.76 5.01 16.14
N PRO A 66 -7.44 5.33 16.09
CA PRO A 66 -6.42 4.39 16.53
C PRO A 66 -6.55 4.13 18.03
N SER A 67 -6.15 2.93 18.44
CA SER A 67 -5.82 2.67 19.84
C SER A 67 -4.31 2.83 20.05
N ASP A 68 -3.86 2.72 21.30
CA ASP A 68 -2.43 2.75 21.63
C ASP A 68 -1.61 1.65 20.96
N ARG A 69 -2.25 0.56 20.49
CA ARG A 69 -1.57 -0.62 19.93
C ARG A 69 -2.01 -1.01 18.54
N GLU A 70 -3.12 -0.45 18.04
CA GLU A 70 -3.70 -0.84 16.76
C GLU A 70 -4.10 0.37 15.94
N LEU A 71 -3.73 0.36 14.67
CA LEU A 71 -4.20 1.29 13.65
C LEU A 71 -4.66 0.51 12.42
N THR A 72 -5.85 0.87 11.93
CA THR A 72 -6.43 0.30 10.71
C THR A 72 -6.46 1.34 9.60
N PHE A 73 -6.11 0.90 8.40
CA PHE A 73 -6.30 1.62 7.14
C PHE A 73 -7.41 0.94 6.39
N HIS A 74 -8.54 1.63 6.21
CA HIS A 74 -9.68 1.11 5.49
C HIS A 74 -9.84 1.89 4.19
N TRP A 75 -9.62 1.22 3.06
CA TRP A 75 -9.81 1.79 1.74
C TRP A 75 -11.12 1.29 1.15
N GLU A 76 -11.95 2.22 0.69
CA GLU A 76 -13.11 1.93 -0.14
C GLU A 76 -12.81 2.42 -1.56
N ILE A 77 -12.70 1.48 -2.51
CA ILE A 77 -12.44 1.78 -3.90
C ILE A 77 -13.69 1.50 -4.72
N VAL A 78 -14.14 2.49 -5.47
CA VAL A 78 -15.32 2.39 -6.34
C VAL A 78 -14.90 2.64 -7.79
N GLY A 79 -15.07 1.63 -8.64
CA GLY A 79 -14.80 1.75 -10.07
C GLY A 79 -15.73 2.74 -10.78
N LYS A 80 -15.20 3.39 -11.81
CA LYS A 80 -15.87 4.39 -12.65
C LYS A 80 -15.64 4.04 -14.11
N GLY A 81 -16.72 3.89 -14.88
CA GLY A 81 -16.64 3.58 -16.30
C GLY A 81 -16.04 2.19 -16.53
N THR A 82 -15.16 2.06 -17.53
CA THR A 82 -14.48 0.80 -17.83
C THR A 82 -13.28 0.62 -16.90
N PRO A 83 -13.21 -0.47 -16.12
CA PRO A 83 -12.05 -0.79 -15.30
C PRO A 83 -10.75 -0.85 -16.11
N PRO A 84 -9.61 -0.41 -15.54
CA PRO A 84 -8.32 -0.52 -16.20
C PRO A 84 -7.90 -2.00 -16.21
N LYS A 85 -7.05 -2.38 -17.18
CA LYS A 85 -6.52 -3.75 -17.22
C LYS A 85 -5.68 -4.06 -15.99
N GLU A 86 -4.94 -3.06 -15.51
CA GLU A 86 -4.10 -3.16 -14.34
C GLU A 86 -4.31 -1.90 -13.49
N ALA A 87 -4.70 -2.09 -12.24
CA ALA A 87 -4.57 -1.08 -11.22
C ALA A 87 -4.16 -1.74 -9.90
N ARG A 88 -3.48 -0.98 -9.04
CA ARG A 88 -3.01 -1.46 -7.74
C ARG A 88 -3.01 -0.36 -6.70
N LEU A 89 -3.15 -0.79 -5.45
CA LEU A 89 -2.83 -0.03 -4.24
C LEU A 89 -1.47 -0.50 -3.73
N THR A 90 -0.57 0.42 -3.36
CA THR A 90 0.75 0.09 -2.79
C THR A 90 1.00 0.86 -1.50
N VAL A 91 1.51 0.14 -0.50
CA VAL A 91 1.94 0.66 0.80
C VAL A 91 3.44 0.43 0.95
N GLN A 92 4.19 1.47 1.31
CA GLN A 92 5.64 1.37 1.45
C GLN A 92 6.00 1.00 2.90
N LEU A 93 6.61 -0.16 3.09
CA LEU A 93 7.05 -0.66 4.39
C LEU A 93 8.52 -0.32 4.64
N CYS A 94 8.83 0.27 5.78
CA CYS A 94 10.19 0.56 6.20
C CYS A 94 10.80 -0.65 6.94
N LEU A 95 11.13 -1.70 6.18
CA LEU A 95 11.80 -2.89 6.73
C LEU A 95 13.25 -2.57 7.15
N LYS A 96 13.73 -3.22 8.19
CA LYS A 96 15.05 -3.07 8.79
C LYS A 96 15.96 -4.19 8.32
N SER A 97 17.02 -3.82 7.60
CA SER A 97 18.06 -4.77 7.21
C SER A 97 18.72 -5.39 8.44
N GLY A 98 19.01 -6.69 8.37
CA GLY A 98 19.59 -7.49 9.45
C GLY A 98 18.55 -8.07 10.42
N GLU A 99 17.28 -7.73 10.27
CA GLU A 99 16.20 -8.24 11.12
C GLU A 99 15.32 -9.26 10.39
N GLU A 100 14.66 -10.13 11.16
CA GLU A 100 13.77 -11.15 10.62
C GLU A 100 12.43 -10.54 10.18
N LEU A 101 11.96 -10.95 9.01
CA LEU A 101 10.60 -10.77 8.51
C LEU A 101 9.92 -12.14 8.53
N GLU A 102 8.83 -12.23 9.29
CA GLU A 102 7.99 -13.42 9.35
C GLU A 102 6.66 -13.20 8.64
N THR A 103 6.07 -14.28 8.10
CA THR A 103 4.78 -14.24 7.40
C THR A 103 3.79 -15.25 7.95
N GLY A 104 2.50 -14.99 7.72
CA GLY A 104 1.41 -15.94 7.99
C GLY A 104 1.48 -17.22 7.17
N GLY A 105 2.14 -17.19 6.00
CA GLY A 105 2.45 -18.37 5.20
C GLY A 105 3.59 -19.23 5.77
N GLY A 106 4.14 -18.88 6.95
CA GLY A 106 5.18 -19.64 7.63
C GLY A 106 6.60 -19.36 7.14
N LYS A 107 6.81 -18.36 6.28
CA LYS A 107 8.16 -17.95 5.88
C LYS A 107 8.81 -17.10 6.96
N LYS A 108 10.11 -17.31 7.14
CA LYS A 108 10.98 -16.46 7.93
C LYS A 108 12.23 -16.15 7.13
N VAL A 109 12.53 -14.88 6.92
CA VAL A 109 13.68 -14.43 6.13
C VAL A 109 14.38 -13.29 6.85
N ILE A 110 15.71 -13.25 6.83
CA ILE A 110 16.44 -12.07 7.27
C ILE A 110 16.40 -11.05 6.14
N VAL A 111 15.91 -9.85 6.44
CA VAL A 111 15.85 -8.74 5.48
C VAL A 111 17.29 -8.29 5.18
N GLY A 112 17.69 -8.36 3.92
CA GLY A 112 19.03 -7.97 3.47
C GLY A 112 19.00 -7.31 2.09
N ALA A 113 20.14 -7.26 1.40
CA ALA A 113 20.22 -6.73 0.04
C ALA A 113 19.56 -7.66 -1.00
N GLU A 114 19.35 -8.93 -0.63
CA GLU A 114 18.77 -9.94 -1.50
C GLU A 114 17.30 -9.65 -1.81
N LYS A 115 16.93 -9.97 -3.05
CA LYS A 115 15.56 -9.76 -3.53
C LYS A 115 14.61 -10.71 -2.80
N ILE A 116 13.57 -10.13 -2.21
CA ILE A 116 12.43 -10.81 -1.64
C ILE A 116 11.23 -10.49 -2.52
N GLU A 117 10.64 -11.51 -3.12
CA GLU A 117 9.33 -11.46 -3.75
C GLU A 117 8.45 -12.47 -3.06
N MET A 118 7.34 -12.01 -2.49
CA MET A 118 6.37 -12.86 -1.82
C MET A 118 4.98 -12.62 -2.39
N GLY A 119 4.38 -13.68 -2.90
CA GLY A 119 2.99 -13.69 -3.33
C GLY A 119 2.01 -13.90 -2.18
N PRO A 120 0.69 -13.89 -2.49
CA PRO A 120 -0.38 -14.09 -1.52
C PRO A 120 -0.21 -15.29 -0.57
N HIS A 121 0.12 -16.45 -1.14
CA HIS A 121 0.28 -17.70 -0.39
C HIS A 121 1.45 -17.63 0.60
N GLU A 122 2.52 -16.94 0.21
CA GLU A 122 3.73 -16.82 1.02
C GLU A 122 3.55 -15.81 2.15
N LEU A 123 2.79 -14.72 1.90
CA LEU A 123 2.39 -13.76 2.94
C LEU A 123 1.40 -14.38 3.92
N GLY A 124 0.40 -15.14 3.46
CA GLY A 124 -0.58 -15.80 4.33
C GLY A 124 -1.38 -14.85 5.23
N GLY A 125 -1.65 -13.63 4.76
CA GLY A 125 -2.56 -12.67 5.40
C GLY A 125 -1.94 -11.79 6.50
N TRP A 126 -0.68 -12.00 6.87
CA TRP A 126 0.04 -11.06 7.74
C TRP A 126 1.55 -11.11 7.55
N ILE A 127 2.22 -10.02 7.93
CA ILE A 127 3.67 -9.93 8.07
C ILE A 127 4.02 -9.41 9.46
N ARG A 128 5.11 -9.90 10.05
CA ARG A 128 5.62 -9.45 11.35
C ARG A 128 7.09 -9.12 11.24
N HIS A 129 7.46 -7.97 11.78
CA HIS A 129 8.81 -7.44 11.67
C HIS A 129 9.03 -6.35 12.71
N HIS A 130 10.23 -6.23 13.28
CA HIS A 130 10.61 -5.13 14.17
C HIS A 130 9.55 -4.77 15.24
N GLY A 131 8.99 -5.78 15.93
CA GLY A 131 8.00 -5.59 17.00
C GLY A 131 6.61 -5.09 16.56
N TRP A 132 6.30 -5.17 15.26
CA TRP A 132 4.96 -4.91 14.75
C TRP A 132 4.47 -6.04 13.85
N THR A 133 3.15 -6.22 13.81
CA THR A 133 2.45 -7.14 12.92
C THR A 133 1.48 -6.36 12.06
N LEU A 134 1.54 -6.53 10.73
CA LEU A 134 0.60 -5.96 9.78
C LEU A 134 -0.26 -7.07 9.19
N LYS A 135 -1.57 -7.04 9.44
CA LYS A 135 -2.53 -7.81 8.65
C LYS A 135 -2.65 -7.19 7.26
N VAL A 136 -2.65 -8.02 6.24
CA VAL A 136 -2.64 -7.60 4.84
C VAL A 136 -3.80 -8.22 4.07
N ASP A 137 -4.17 -7.58 2.96
CA ASP A 137 -5.15 -8.12 2.04
C ASP A 137 -4.74 -9.52 1.53
N PRO A 138 -5.69 -10.48 1.38
CA PRO A 138 -5.39 -11.83 0.90
C PRO A 138 -4.80 -11.88 -0.52
N SER A 139 -4.88 -10.82 -1.31
CA SER A 139 -4.29 -10.71 -2.64
C SER A 139 -2.99 -9.90 -2.67
N ALA A 140 -2.48 -9.50 -1.50
CA ALA A 140 -1.26 -8.72 -1.39
C ALA A 140 -0.02 -9.47 -1.92
N THR A 141 0.93 -8.68 -2.39
CA THR A 141 2.27 -9.09 -2.81
C THR A 141 3.29 -8.18 -2.18
N LEU A 142 4.47 -8.69 -1.83
CA LEU A 142 5.57 -7.91 -1.26
C LEU A 142 6.80 -8.01 -2.16
N VAL A 143 7.40 -6.86 -2.46
CA VAL A 143 8.70 -6.76 -3.13
C VAL A 143 9.67 -5.97 -2.25
N TRP A 144 10.86 -6.51 -2.02
CA TRP A 144 11.97 -5.84 -1.34
C TRP A 144 13.31 -6.26 -1.99
N PRO A 145 14.37 -5.43 -1.95
CA PRO A 145 14.33 -4.00 -1.66
C PRO A 145 13.82 -3.23 -2.89
N VAL A 146 13.01 -2.19 -2.66
CA VAL A 146 12.76 -1.16 -3.67
C VAL A 146 13.51 0.09 -3.23
N TYR A 147 14.38 0.61 -4.09
CA TYR A 147 15.18 1.80 -3.80
C TYR A 147 14.45 3.07 -4.25
N PRO A 148 14.01 3.94 -3.33
CA PRO A 148 13.31 5.18 -3.70
C PRO A 148 14.22 6.13 -4.48
N TYR A 149 13.62 7.07 -5.21
CA TYR A 149 14.33 8.07 -5.99
C TYR A 149 14.89 9.15 -5.06
N ASN A 150 16.19 9.41 -5.17
CA ASN A 150 16.86 10.48 -4.46
C ASN A 150 16.78 11.76 -5.30
N PRO A 151 16.00 12.79 -4.89
CA PRO A 151 15.90 14.03 -5.63
C PRO A 151 17.22 14.83 -5.65
N TYR A 152 18.07 14.67 -4.62
CA TYR A 152 19.35 15.38 -4.51
C TYR A 152 20.43 14.77 -5.41
N ALA A 153 20.39 13.46 -5.65
CA ALA A 153 21.28 12.76 -6.56
C ALA A 153 20.69 12.58 -7.98
N ALA A 154 19.43 12.98 -8.18
CA ALA A 154 18.66 12.78 -9.40
C ALA A 154 18.62 11.32 -9.92
N ALA A 155 18.79 10.33 -9.04
CA ALA A 155 18.90 8.91 -9.35
C ALA A 155 18.24 8.07 -8.24
N PRO A 156 17.98 6.76 -8.45
CA PRO A 156 17.57 5.86 -7.35
C PRO A 156 18.59 5.86 -6.20
N GLU A 157 18.10 5.71 -4.98
CA GLU A 157 18.95 5.46 -3.82
C GLU A 157 19.74 4.18 -3.99
N LYS A 158 20.91 4.13 -3.36
CA LYS A 158 21.83 3.00 -3.46
C LYS A 158 22.11 2.34 -2.11
N ASP A 159 21.79 3.03 -1.02
CA ASP A 159 22.00 2.53 0.32
C ASP A 159 20.76 1.76 0.78
N LEU A 160 20.96 0.51 1.19
CA LEU A 160 19.91 -0.39 1.65
C LEU A 160 19.13 0.20 2.84
N LYS A 161 19.74 1.06 3.65
CA LYS A 161 19.04 1.70 4.78
C LYS A 161 17.90 2.63 4.35
N TYR A 162 17.88 3.05 3.09
CA TYR A 162 16.81 3.86 2.49
C TYR A 162 15.84 3.04 1.64
N ALA A 163 16.10 1.74 1.46
CA ALA A 163 15.18 0.87 0.74
C ALA A 163 13.85 0.72 1.49
N VAL A 164 12.79 0.46 0.72
CA VAL A 164 11.45 0.19 1.22
C VAL A 164 10.91 -1.11 0.63
N GLY A 165 9.96 -1.72 1.33
CA GLY A 165 9.19 -2.84 0.83
C GLY A 165 7.93 -2.31 0.14
N ALA A 166 7.68 -2.71 -1.10
CA ALA A 166 6.45 -2.38 -1.80
C ALA A 166 5.41 -3.49 -1.55
N LEU A 167 4.49 -3.25 -0.60
CA LEU A 167 3.34 -4.12 -0.36
C LEU A 167 2.18 -3.68 -1.25
N SER A 168 1.85 -4.48 -2.26
CA SER A 168 0.89 -4.11 -3.31
C SER A 168 -0.32 -5.04 -3.36
N VAL A 169 -1.51 -4.47 -3.54
CA VAL A 169 -2.79 -5.14 -3.69
C VAL A 169 -3.38 -4.81 -5.06
N PRO A 170 -3.69 -5.80 -5.92
CA PRO A 170 -4.34 -5.54 -7.20
C PRO A 170 -5.77 -5.03 -6.98
N LEU A 171 -6.15 -4.00 -7.72
CA LEU A 171 -7.52 -3.53 -7.76
C LEU A 171 -8.32 -4.35 -8.78
N ARG A 172 -9.30 -5.10 -8.28
CA ARG A 172 -10.18 -6.00 -9.04
C ARG A 172 -11.56 -5.39 -9.14
N LEU A 173 -11.65 -4.30 -9.88
CA LEU A 173 -12.90 -3.61 -10.16
C LEU A 173 -13.66 -4.41 -11.23
N LYS A 174 -14.48 -5.38 -10.81
CA LYS A 174 -15.20 -6.25 -11.73
C LYS A 174 -16.46 -5.55 -12.25
N PRO A 175 -16.75 -5.59 -13.56
CA PRO A 175 -17.99 -5.05 -14.09
C PRO A 175 -19.22 -5.86 -13.62
N GLU A 176 -20.05 -5.33 -12.73
CA GLU A 176 -21.40 -5.87 -12.52
C GLU A 176 -22.35 -5.34 -13.61
N ARG A 177 -22.97 -6.25 -14.37
CA ARG A 177 -24.04 -5.91 -15.32
C ARG A 177 -25.37 -5.83 -14.55
N GLY A 178 -25.86 -4.62 -14.28
CA GLY A 178 -27.17 -4.39 -13.65
C GLY A 178 -27.53 -2.92 -13.50
N HIS A 179 -28.80 -2.62 -13.17
CA HIS A 179 -29.37 -1.27 -12.99
C HIS A 179 -28.91 -0.53 -11.71
N TYR A 180 -27.79 -0.92 -11.09
CA TYR A 180 -27.32 -0.32 -9.84
C TYR A 180 -26.37 0.85 -10.08
N ILE A 181 -26.51 1.90 -9.27
CA ILE A 181 -25.81 3.19 -9.38
C ILE A 181 -24.33 3.10 -8.93
N ARG A 182 -23.91 2.00 -8.28
CA ARG A 182 -22.53 1.76 -7.82
C ARG A 182 -22.11 0.30 -8.05
N PRO A 183 -21.47 -0.04 -9.17
CA PRO A 183 -21.35 -1.45 -9.56
C PRO A 183 -19.98 -2.10 -9.25
N HIS A 184 -19.03 -1.42 -8.60
CA HIS A 184 -17.61 -1.85 -8.59
C HIS A 184 -16.88 -1.53 -7.29
N GLU A 185 -17.35 -2.04 -6.15
CA GLU A 185 -16.74 -1.75 -4.85
C GLU A 185 -15.71 -2.83 -4.47
N GLN A 186 -14.50 -2.38 -4.10
CA GLN A 186 -13.49 -3.19 -3.46
C GLN A 186 -13.09 -2.51 -2.16
N THR A 187 -13.13 -3.26 -1.07
CA THR A 187 -12.53 -2.85 0.19
C THR A 187 -11.14 -3.45 0.32
N VAL A 188 -10.18 -2.66 0.77
CA VAL A 188 -8.85 -3.13 1.16
C VAL A 188 -8.54 -2.64 2.56
N GLU A 189 -8.23 -3.56 3.46
CA GLU A 189 -7.89 -3.24 4.84
C GLU A 189 -6.46 -3.66 5.17
N PHE A 190 -5.74 -2.78 5.86
CA PHE A 190 -4.49 -3.11 6.54
C PHE A 190 -4.63 -2.77 8.02
N THR A 191 -4.30 -3.71 8.89
CA THR A 191 -4.37 -3.47 10.34
C THR A 191 -3.00 -3.69 10.95
N LEU A 192 -2.37 -2.61 11.39
CA LEU A 192 -1.08 -2.63 12.08
C LEU A 192 -1.32 -2.82 13.58
N ARG A 193 -0.57 -3.74 14.19
CA ARG A 193 -0.47 -3.94 15.63
C ARG A 193 0.97 -3.77 16.07
N ALA A 194 1.18 -3.03 17.17
CA ALA A 194 2.45 -3.02 17.89
C ALA A 194 2.41 -4.07 19.01
N ASP A 195 3.51 -4.82 19.17
CA ASP A 195 3.68 -5.83 20.21
C ASP A 195 3.81 -5.21 21.62
#